data_AF-A0A529HRX6-F1
#
_entry.id   AF-A0A529HRX6-F1
#
_cell.length_a   1.000
_cell.length_b   1.000
_cell.length_c   1.000
_cell.angle_alpha   90.00
_cell.angle_beta   90.00
_cell.angle_gamma   90.00
#
_symmetry.space_group_name_H-M   'P 1'
#
loop_
_entity.id
_entity.type
_entity.pdbx_description
1 polymer ?
#
loop_
_entity_poly.entity_id
_entity_poly.type
_entity_poly.pdbx_seq_one_letter_code
_entity_poly.pdbx_strand_id
1 'polypeptide(L)'
;ASIQHYAELRFNGVLLILCHYPFRTWNQMGKKSINLHGHSHGKLKPLPRQYDVGVDAWNFRPVPLPALIQKGGARAQASLA
;
A
#
# COMPACT_ATOMS: atom_id res chain seq x y z
N ALA A 1 -6.18 -4.06 -24.43
CA ALA A 1 -5.57 -3.79 -23.11
C ALA A 1 -5.42 -5.11 -22.35
N SER A 2 -4.31 -5.32 -21.64
CA SER A 2 -4.13 -6.48 -20.75
C SER A 2 -4.52 -6.08 -19.33
N ILE A 3 -5.36 -6.88 -18.68
CA ILE A 3 -5.65 -6.73 -17.24
C ILE A 3 -4.60 -7.53 -16.49
N GLN A 4 -3.83 -6.87 -15.63
CA GLN A 4 -2.90 -7.52 -14.71
C GLN A 4 -3.43 -7.41 -13.29
N HIS A 5 -3.62 -8.57 -12.63
CA HIS A 5 -4.04 -8.63 -11.24
C HIS A 5 -2.90 -8.35 -10.26
N TYR A 6 -1.66 -8.46 -10.73
CA TYR A 6 -0.43 -8.30 -9.98
C TYR A 6 0.60 -7.54 -10.81
N ALA A 7 1.27 -6.56 -10.20
CA ALA A 7 2.39 -5.88 -10.80
C ALA A 7 3.47 -5.54 -9.76
N GLU A 8 4.72 -5.53 -10.20
CA GLU A 8 5.85 -5.05 -9.41
C GLU A 8 6.44 -3.81 -10.08
N LEU A 9 6.64 -2.74 -9.30
CA LEU A 9 7.23 -1.50 -9.80
C LEU A 9 8.34 -1.03 -8.87
N ARG A 10 9.49 -0.66 -9.43
CA ARG A 10 10.55 0.01 -8.67
C ARG A 10 10.42 1.52 -8.83
N PHE A 11 10.29 2.22 -7.72
CA PHE A 11 10.22 3.68 -7.68
C PHE A 11 11.13 4.21 -6.57
N ASN A 12 12.06 5.11 -6.90
CA ASN A 12 13.01 5.71 -5.95
C ASN A 12 13.73 4.69 -5.04
N GLY A 13 14.10 3.54 -5.60
CA GLY A 13 14.78 2.45 -4.87
C GLY A 13 13.88 1.57 -4.00
N VAL A 14 12.57 1.82 -3.97
CA VAL A 14 11.57 1.02 -3.26
C VAL A 14 10.84 0.12 -4.24
N LEU A 15 10.68 -1.17 -3.87
CA LEU A 15 9.85 -2.10 -4.63
C LEU A 15 8.39 -1.98 -4.15
N LEU A 16 7.49 -1.68 -5.08
CA LEU A 16 6.06 -1.64 -4.89
C LEU A 16 5.45 -2.94 -5.41
N ILE A 17 4.64 -3.58 -4.57
CA ILE A 17 3.87 -4.79 -4.88
C ILE A 17 2.41 -4.39 -5.00
N LEU A 18 1.89 -4.34 -6.22
CA LEU A 18 0.55 -3.87 -6.55
C LEU A 18 -0.36 -5.07 -6.79
N CYS A 19 -1.46 -5.15 -6.07
CA CYS A 19 -2.53 -6.13 -6.29
C CYS A 19 -3.85 -5.55 -5.81
N HIS A 20 -5.00 -5.95 -6.37
CA HIS A 20 -6.28 -5.54 -5.81
C HIS A 20 -6.48 -6.08 -4.39
N TYR A 21 -6.06 -7.32 -4.14
CA TYR A 21 -6.25 -8.01 -2.87
C TYR A 21 -5.06 -7.80 -1.90
N PRO A 22 -5.33 -7.63 -0.59
CA PRO A 22 -4.30 -7.48 0.44
C PRO A 22 -3.57 -8.80 0.66
N PHE A 23 -2.24 -8.74 0.68
CA PHE A 23 -1.43 -9.92 0.93
C PHE A 23 -1.05 -10.07 2.40
N ARG A 24 -1.04 -11.32 2.89
CA ARG A 24 -0.49 -11.60 4.23
C ARG A 24 1.03 -11.49 4.26
N THR A 25 1.68 -11.88 3.16
CA THR A 25 3.12 -11.76 2.93
C THR A 25 3.35 -11.43 1.46
N TRP A 26 4.41 -10.71 1.14
CA TRP A 26 4.71 -10.29 -0.24
C TRP A 26 6.22 -10.28 -0.52
N ASN A 27 6.56 -10.23 -1.82
CA ASN A 27 7.94 -10.24 -2.28
C ASN A 27 8.75 -9.11 -1.60
N GLN A 28 9.91 -9.46 -1.04
CA GLN A 28 10.82 -8.53 -0.36
C GLN A 28 10.24 -7.77 0.86
N MET A 29 9.19 -8.28 1.51
CA MET A 29 8.60 -7.67 2.72
C MET A 29 9.63 -7.35 3.82
N GLY A 30 10.63 -8.23 4.00
CA GLY A 30 11.77 -8.03 4.93
C GLY A 30 12.84 -7.06 4.42
N LYS A 31 12.87 -6.77 3.11
CA LYS A 31 13.77 -5.81 2.45
C LYS A 31 13.08 -4.47 2.16
N LYS A 32 12.07 -4.12 2.98
CA LYS A 32 11.35 -2.84 2.93
C LYS A 32 10.54 -2.58 1.64
N SER A 33 10.14 -3.61 0.90
CA SER A 33 9.12 -3.42 -0.14
C SER A 33 7.76 -3.05 0.48
N ILE A 34 6.90 -2.44 -0.33
CA ILE A 34 5.58 -1.94 0.07
C ILE A 34 4.51 -2.69 -0.70
N ASN A 35 3.47 -3.17 -0.02
CA ASN A 35 2.26 -3.70 -0.66
C ASN A 35 1.18 -2.62 -0.73
N LEU A 36 0.73 -2.31 -1.94
CA LEU A 36 -0.39 -1.41 -2.20
C LEU A 36 -1.57 -2.27 -2.65
N HIS A 37 -2.67 -2.21 -1.89
CA HIS A 37 -3.87 -2.98 -2.18
C HIS A 37 -5.14 -2.14 -2.14
N GLY A 38 -6.24 -2.71 -2.58
CA GLY A 38 -7.57 -2.17 -2.33
C GLY A 38 -8.39 -3.19 -1.55
N HIS A 39 -9.64 -3.38 -1.99
CA HIS A 39 -10.58 -4.43 -1.57
C HIS A 39 -11.09 -4.35 -0.13
N SER A 40 -10.29 -3.87 0.82
CA SER A 40 -10.66 -3.87 2.24
C SER A 40 -11.54 -2.71 2.67
N HIS A 41 -11.66 -1.65 1.88
CA HIS A 41 -12.41 -0.45 2.25
C HIS A 41 -11.96 0.14 3.60
N GLY A 42 -10.64 0.10 3.88
CA GLY A 42 -10.07 0.54 5.16
C GLY A 42 -10.37 -0.34 6.37
N LYS A 43 -10.97 -1.53 6.20
CA LYS A 43 -11.44 -2.38 7.32
C LYS A 43 -10.40 -3.36 7.86
N LEU A 44 -9.24 -3.48 7.22
CA LEU A 44 -8.20 -4.41 7.67
C LEU A 44 -7.31 -3.82 8.75
N LYS A 45 -6.86 -4.68 9.67
CA LYS A 45 -5.82 -4.33 10.64
C LYS A 45 -4.53 -4.02 9.88
N PRO A 46 -3.90 -2.85 10.11
CA PRO A 46 -2.75 -2.44 9.33
C PRO A 46 -1.55 -3.36 9.61
N LEU A 47 -0.80 -3.65 8.54
CA LEU A 47 0.51 -4.28 8.61
C LEU A 47 1.58 -3.25 8.23
N PRO A 48 2.81 -3.36 8.78
CA PRO A 48 3.89 -2.47 8.40
C PRO A 48 4.13 -2.50 6.88
N ARG A 49 4.16 -1.33 6.24
CA ARG A 49 4.41 -1.17 4.78
C ARG A 49 3.36 -1.86 3.90
N GLN A 50 2.14 -2.01 4.40
CA GLN A 50 0.97 -2.38 3.63
C GLN A 50 -0.04 -1.23 3.70
N TYR A 51 -0.56 -0.82 2.56
CA TYR A 51 -1.49 0.32 2.48
C TYR A 51 -2.68 -0.01 1.58
N ASP A 52 -3.89 0.25 2.10
CA ASP A 52 -5.10 0.32 1.30
C ASP A 52 -5.09 1.65 0.53
N VAL A 53 -5.10 1.58 -0.80
CA VAL A 53 -5.13 2.72 -1.72
C VAL A 53 -6.49 2.88 -2.41
N GLY A 54 -7.52 2.13 -1.95
CA GLY A 54 -8.90 2.33 -2.39
C GLY A 54 -9.38 3.74 -2.04
N VAL A 55 -9.93 4.46 -3.02
CA VAL A 55 -10.27 5.89 -2.87
C VAL A 55 -11.27 6.16 -1.75
N ASP A 56 -12.14 5.21 -1.46
CA ASP A 56 -13.12 5.25 -0.39
C ASP A 56 -12.46 5.28 1.00
N ALA A 57 -11.24 4.73 1.15
CA ALA A 57 -10.42 4.88 2.34
C ALA A 57 -9.74 6.27 2.45
N TRP A 58 -9.84 7.11 1.41
CA TRP A 58 -9.14 8.39 1.28
C TRP A 58 -10.07 9.54 0.87
N ASN A 59 -11.26 9.63 1.46
CA ASN A 59 -12.27 10.67 1.17
C ASN A 59 -12.61 10.80 -0.32
N PHE A 60 -12.62 9.67 -1.05
CA PHE A 60 -12.80 9.61 -2.49
C PHE A 60 -11.77 10.43 -3.29
N ARG A 61 -10.53 10.52 -2.77
CA ARG A 61 -9.40 11.18 -3.42
C ARG A 61 -8.23 10.21 -3.60
N PRO A 62 -7.43 10.35 -4.67
CA PRO A 62 -6.22 9.56 -4.82
C PRO A 62 -5.21 9.92 -3.71
N VAL A 63 -4.51 8.91 -3.19
CA VAL A 63 -3.40 9.11 -2.26
C VAL A 63 -2.08 9.29 -3.01
N PRO A 64 -1.30 10.37 -2.76
CA PRO A 64 0.00 10.55 -3.39
C PRO A 64 0.99 9.49 -2.90
N LEU A 65 1.70 8.84 -3.83
CA LEU A 65 2.72 7.85 -3.52
C LEU A 65 3.78 8.35 -2.50
N PRO A 66 4.27 9.60 -2.56
CA PRO A 66 5.21 10.11 -1.55
C PRO A 66 4.66 10.14 -0.12
N ALA A 67 3.34 10.22 0.07
CA ALA A 67 2.73 10.16 1.40
C ALA A 67 2.81 8.76 2.01
N LEU A 68 2.88 7.72 1.17
CA LEU A 68 2.99 6.31 1.58
C LEU A 68 4.45 5.86 1.73
N ILE A 69 5.34 6.38 0.89
CA ILE A 69 6.76 6.04 0.88
C ILE A 69 7.56 7.07 1.69
N GLN A 70 7.43 7.07 3.01
CA GLN A 70 8.34 7.87 3.84
C GLN A 70 9.72 7.21 3.94
N LYS A 71 10.77 7.98 3.64
CA LYS A 71 12.16 7.60 3.95
C LYS A 71 12.36 7.68 5.48
N GLY A 72 12.24 6.54 6.15
CA GLY A 72 12.54 6.42 7.58
C GLY A 72 11.26 6.27 8.41
N GLY A 73 11.29 5.28 9.32
CA GLY A 73 10.10 4.81 10.02
C GLY A 73 9.40 5.89 10.83
N ALA A 74 8.20 6.25 10.39
CA ALA A 74 7.16 6.78 11.27
C ALA A 74 5.95 5.87 11.13
N ARG A 75 5.46 5.35 12.26
CA ARG A 75 4.22 4.58 12.33
C ARG A 75 3.07 5.48 11.88
N ALA A 76 2.48 5.18 10.74
CA ALA A 76 1.12 5.62 10.46
C ALA A 76 0.16 4.61 11.09
N GLN A 77 -0.28 4.86 12.32
CA GLN A 77 -1.53 4.30 12.80
C GLN A 77 -2.26 5.26 13.73
N ALA A 78 -3.52 5.52 13.33
CA ALA A 78 -4.64 6.06 14.10
C ALA A 78 -4.51 7.46 14.71
N SER A 79 -5.25 8.42 14.15
CA SER A 79 -6.61 8.72 14.62
C SER A 79 -7.33 9.60 13.59
N LEU A 80 -8.65 9.46 13.51
CA LEU A 80 -9.57 10.56 13.75
C LEU A 80 -10.97 9.97 13.96
N ALA A 81 -11.69 10.66 14.84
CA ALA A 81 -13.00 10.33 15.40
C ALA A 81 -14.12 10.24 14.36
#